data_AF-A0A7H8N4Y3-F1
#
_entry.id   AF-A0A7H8N4Y3-F1
#
_cell.length_a   1.000
_cell.length_b   1.000
_cell.length_c   1.000
_cell.angle_alpha   90.00
_cell.angle_beta   90.00
_cell.angle_gamma   90.00
#
_symmetry.space_group_name_H-M   'P 1'
#
loop_
_entity.id
_entity.type
_entity.pdbx_description
1 polymer ?
#
loop_
_entity_poly.entity_id
_entity_poly.type
_entity_poly.pdbx_seq_one_letter_code
_entity_poly.pdbx_strand_id
1 'polypeptide(L)'
;MEPESAHHAGSHAVLIGTSKYRASGLPNVPAASNSLHSMDQLLTDPELCGWPEDRVTVLEDFQDAARLALELRKLAEETTETLLVYFVGHGVISETGDLCLATGDTDLRYPDLTALEYERVRRILLNSPAQVKLVILDCCYSGRVIHGLSSPAENQLAAATEVRGVYTLTAADRTAHVVPLAEQKAACTSFTGVLRDVIRQGVPGGPPTLALDDVYLELRRVLKARGLPEPNRRGTDTVDLHVFSRNAAYRPPDTGGAGFRLIPRDREDLFLKVMAEQPVRALTANAIDALGDHPGIYQLYVASEGGTRELVYVGKGDRSISARLTRHLRKIDGRCNIDSHDVSFSYLRMDDDLSYVAPEHLVVRQLHDQGVVVPWNLNGFGNNDPGRMRDTTRLRSHHFDALYPIDLSWPIRTEGTEGDLTAYEFANYLKSELPYSFRFQLAKRRNSIDDVTSLDDISVTVPEGLLTADRAFRLLAAAMGKQWQISALAGQVLMYREENLRYPSALRYYVDTNTLDAVPDFQQDDF
;
A
#
# COMPACT_ATOMS: atom_id res chain seq x y z
N MET A 1 33.65 -4.30 -4.29
CA MET A 1 32.77 -3.17 -3.97
C MET A 1 32.30 -3.36 -2.56
N GLU A 2 32.64 -2.42 -1.68
CA GLU A 2 32.02 -2.36 -0.36
C GLU A 2 30.50 -2.19 -0.55
N PRO A 3 29.66 -2.88 0.23
CA PRO A 3 28.22 -2.73 0.13
C PRO A 3 27.84 -1.33 0.61
N GLU A 4 27.09 -0.60 -0.22
CA GLU A 4 26.45 0.67 0.11
C GLU A 4 25.79 0.56 1.48
N SER A 5 26.27 1.36 2.44
CA SER A 5 25.63 1.55 3.74
C SER A 5 24.19 1.99 3.50
N ALA A 6 23.21 1.30 4.10
CA ALA A 6 21.83 1.77 4.11
C ALA A 6 21.80 3.19 4.70
N HIS A 7 21.62 4.20 3.84
CA HIS A 7 21.48 5.58 4.28
C HIS A 7 20.10 5.71 4.94
N HIS A 8 20.05 5.62 6.27
CA HIS A 8 18.84 5.84 7.07
C HIS A 8 18.72 7.31 7.51
N ALA A 9 19.40 8.23 6.84
CA ALA A 9 19.51 9.61 7.28
C ALA A 9 18.16 10.35 7.28
N GLY A 10 17.24 9.96 6.39
CA GLY A 10 15.86 10.43 6.35
C GLY A 10 14.84 9.45 6.93
N SER A 11 15.28 8.34 7.51
CA SER A 11 14.42 7.28 8.06
C SER A 11 14.28 7.44 9.58
N HIS A 12 13.12 7.06 10.14
CA HIS A 12 12.90 7.06 11.58
C HIS A 12 12.04 5.86 12.04
N ALA A 13 12.48 5.16 13.07
CA ALA A 13 11.76 4.05 13.68
C ALA A 13 11.21 4.49 15.04
N VAL A 14 9.90 4.31 15.24
CA VAL A 14 9.21 4.62 16.48
C VAL A 14 8.73 3.31 17.10
N LEU A 15 9.36 2.94 18.20
CA LEU A 15 9.08 1.71 18.95
C LEU A 15 8.21 2.06 20.14
N ILE A 16 6.98 1.57 20.16
CA ILE A 16 5.97 1.88 21.18
C ILE A 16 5.68 0.61 21.97
N GLY A 17 5.87 0.66 23.29
CA GLY A 17 5.67 -0.50 24.15
C GLY A 17 4.96 -0.13 25.44
N THR A 18 3.94 -0.89 25.82
CA THR A 18 3.31 -0.74 27.14
C THR A 18 3.39 -2.07 27.89
N SER A 19 4.20 -2.10 28.95
CA SER A 19 4.39 -3.26 29.82
C SER A 19 3.60 -3.16 31.12
N LYS A 20 3.26 -1.93 31.55
CA LYS A 20 2.55 -1.64 32.80
C LYS A 20 1.23 -0.91 32.53
N TYR A 21 0.15 -1.45 33.08
CA TYR A 21 -1.20 -0.91 33.01
C TYR A 21 -1.69 -0.58 34.42
N ARG A 22 -2.17 0.65 34.61
CA ARG A 22 -2.69 1.16 35.89
C ARG A 22 -4.20 0.99 36.01
N ALA A 23 -4.90 1.10 34.89
CA ALA A 23 -6.35 0.98 34.84
C ALA A 23 -6.82 -0.47 35.07
N SER A 24 -7.96 -0.63 35.74
CA SER A 24 -8.51 -1.94 36.06
C SER A 24 -8.96 -2.68 34.80
N GLY A 25 -8.36 -3.83 34.51
CA GLY A 25 -8.85 -4.76 33.50
C GLY A 25 -7.81 -5.25 32.48
N LEU A 26 -6.67 -4.57 32.38
CA LEU A 26 -5.55 -5.02 31.53
C LEU A 26 -4.41 -5.57 32.41
N PRO A 27 -4.01 -6.85 32.23
CA PRO A 27 -2.86 -7.39 32.94
C PRO A 27 -1.55 -6.80 32.41
N ASN A 28 -0.58 -6.59 33.28
CA ASN A 28 0.78 -6.21 32.88
C ASN A 28 1.38 -7.27 31.93
N VAL A 29 2.17 -6.78 30.96
CA VAL A 29 2.89 -7.61 29.99
C VAL A 29 4.37 -7.27 30.08
N PRO A 30 5.11 -7.74 31.11
CA PRO A 30 6.55 -7.49 31.23
C PRO A 30 7.36 -7.81 29.98
N ALA A 31 6.93 -8.82 29.22
CA ALA A 31 7.55 -9.22 27.96
C ALA A 31 7.54 -8.12 26.88
N ALA A 32 6.61 -7.16 26.95
CA ALA A 32 6.54 -6.04 26.01
C ALA A 32 7.77 -5.12 26.10
N SER A 33 8.26 -4.87 27.32
CA SER A 33 9.51 -4.12 27.54
C SER A 33 10.70 -4.86 26.91
N ASN A 34 10.81 -6.17 27.12
CA ASN A 34 11.87 -6.98 26.52
C ASN A 34 11.79 -7.01 24.98
N SER A 35 10.58 -7.08 24.42
CA SER A 35 10.38 -7.03 22.97
C SER A 35 10.77 -5.68 22.37
N LEU A 36 10.44 -4.58 23.06
CA LEU A 36 10.80 -3.22 22.66
C LEU A 36 12.32 -3.04 22.55
N HIS A 37 13.04 -3.36 23.62
CA HIS A 37 14.51 -3.27 23.66
C HIS A 37 15.16 -4.24 22.69
N SER A 38 14.56 -5.41 22.47
CA SER A 38 15.07 -6.34 21.47
C SER A 38 14.90 -5.86 20.04
N MET A 39 13.83 -5.12 19.74
CA MET A 39 13.63 -4.52 18.41
C MET A 39 14.59 -3.35 18.21
N ASP A 40 14.77 -2.51 19.23
CA ASP A 40 15.75 -1.41 19.24
C ASP A 40 17.17 -1.92 18.92
N GLN A 41 17.63 -2.95 19.64
CA GLN A 41 18.93 -3.59 19.39
C GLN A 41 19.05 -4.21 18.00
N LEU A 42 17.96 -4.72 17.44
CA LEU A 42 17.97 -5.35 16.13
C LEU A 42 18.05 -4.32 15.01
N LEU A 43 17.34 -3.19 15.17
CA LEU A 43 17.33 -2.11 14.19
C LEU A 43 18.69 -1.39 14.17
N THR A 44 19.28 -1.15 15.35
CA THR A 44 20.54 -0.43 15.48
C THR A 44 21.79 -1.28 15.20
N ASP A 45 21.66 -2.61 15.13
CA ASP A 45 22.78 -3.51 14.84
C ASP A 45 23.31 -3.27 13.40
N PRO A 46 24.57 -2.80 13.24
CA PRO A 46 25.16 -2.47 11.94
C PRO A 46 25.34 -3.66 11.01
N GLU A 47 25.39 -4.88 11.56
CA GLU A 47 25.48 -6.11 10.78
C GLU A 47 24.09 -6.63 10.34
N LEU A 48 23.01 -6.07 10.87
CA LEU A 48 21.63 -6.43 10.54
C LEU A 48 20.93 -5.30 9.79
N CYS A 49 20.28 -4.37 10.49
CA CYS A 49 19.46 -3.32 9.87
C CYS A 49 20.21 -1.97 9.78
N GLY A 50 21.17 -1.73 10.67
CA GLY A 50 22.09 -0.59 10.63
C GLY A 50 21.48 0.79 10.77
N TRP A 51 20.35 0.91 11.48
CA TRP A 51 19.74 2.21 11.79
C TRP A 51 20.63 3.01 12.75
N PRO A 52 20.89 4.30 12.50
CA PRO A 52 21.53 5.18 13.45
C PRO A 52 20.73 5.23 14.76
N GLU A 53 21.41 5.27 15.91
CA GLU A 53 20.77 5.30 17.23
C GLU A 53 19.82 6.50 17.39
N ASP A 54 20.16 7.66 16.81
CA ASP A 54 19.33 8.87 16.83
C ASP A 54 18.09 8.79 15.93
N ARG A 55 18.00 7.75 15.09
CA ARG A 55 16.86 7.45 14.19
C ARG A 55 15.96 6.34 14.72
N VAL A 56 16.20 5.85 15.94
CA VAL A 56 15.31 4.91 16.63
C VAL A 56 14.84 5.56 17.92
N THR A 57 13.52 5.73 18.07
CA THR A 57 12.92 6.34 19.26
C THR A 57 12.04 5.34 19.99
N VAL A 58 12.38 5.12 21.25
CA VAL A 58 11.67 4.20 22.15
C VAL A 58 10.67 4.99 23.02
N LEU A 59 9.39 4.70 22.85
CA LEU A 59 8.26 5.26 23.61
C LEU A 59 7.68 4.17 24.53
N GLU A 60 8.30 4.00 25.70
CA GLU A 60 7.96 2.95 26.68
C GLU A 60 7.01 3.44 27.77
N ASP A 61 6.03 2.59 28.15
CA ASP A 61 5.10 2.78 29.26
C ASP A 61 4.42 4.17 29.26
N PHE A 62 4.07 4.69 28.07
CA PHE A 62 3.28 5.91 27.95
C PHE A 62 1.94 5.72 28.65
N GLN A 63 1.55 6.69 29.48
CA GLN A 63 0.29 6.63 30.22
C GLN A 63 -0.87 7.18 29.38
N ASP A 64 -0.65 8.36 28.78
CA ASP A 64 -1.64 9.11 27.99
C ASP A 64 -1.50 8.88 26.48
N ALA A 65 -2.57 8.37 25.87
CA ALA A 65 -2.68 8.13 24.43
C ALA A 65 -2.59 9.41 23.57
N ALA A 66 -3.07 10.56 24.07
CA ALA A 66 -3.01 11.82 23.33
C ALA A 66 -1.57 12.31 23.20
N ARG A 67 -0.80 12.24 24.29
CA ARG A 67 0.63 12.57 24.28
C ARG A 67 1.43 11.60 23.41
N LEU A 68 1.13 10.30 23.47
CA LEU A 68 1.76 9.30 22.59
C LEU A 68 1.51 9.62 21.11
N ALA A 69 0.27 9.95 20.74
CA ALA A 69 -0.09 10.34 19.38
C ALA A 69 0.64 11.62 18.92
N LEU A 70 0.83 12.59 19.82
CA LEU A 70 1.54 13.82 19.52
C LEU A 70 3.02 13.56 19.25
N GLU A 71 3.70 12.77 20.09
CA GLU A 71 5.12 12.43 19.87
C GLU A 71 5.32 11.63 18.59
N LEU A 72 4.46 10.63 18.34
CA LEU A 72 4.48 9.90 17.07
C LEU A 72 4.29 10.83 15.86
N ARG A 73 3.40 11.84 15.96
CA ARG A 73 3.17 12.81 14.88
C ARG A 73 4.41 13.65 14.59
N LYS A 74 5.08 14.19 15.60
CA LYS A 74 6.29 15.00 15.41
C LYS A 74 7.38 14.22 14.67
N LEU A 75 7.65 12.99 15.14
CA LEU A 75 8.62 12.11 14.50
C LEU A 75 8.24 11.78 13.06
N ALA A 76 6.95 11.53 12.82
CA ALA A 76 6.44 11.26 11.49
C ALA A 76 6.60 12.47 10.55
N GLU A 77 6.36 13.70 11.00
CA GLU A 77 6.50 14.93 10.21
C GLU A 77 7.95 15.17 9.74
N GLU A 78 8.94 14.69 10.49
CA GLU A 78 10.37 14.84 10.20
C GLU A 78 10.95 13.70 9.33
N THR A 79 10.18 12.63 9.08
CA THR A 79 10.68 11.42 8.40
C THR A 79 10.37 11.44 6.90
N THR A 80 11.38 11.35 6.04
CA THR A 80 11.26 11.50 4.57
C THR A 80 11.50 10.20 3.79
N GLU A 81 12.25 9.25 4.33
CA GLU A 81 12.56 7.97 3.67
C GLU A 81 11.68 6.86 4.22
N THR A 82 12.07 6.21 5.32
CA THR A 82 11.33 5.09 5.91
C THR A 82 10.82 5.45 7.30
N LEU A 83 9.50 5.41 7.50
CA LEU A 83 8.87 5.52 8.80
C LEU A 83 8.40 4.14 9.26
N LEU A 84 9.06 3.58 10.28
CA LEU A 84 8.68 2.31 10.90
C LEU A 84 7.98 2.57 12.23
N VAL A 85 6.77 2.06 12.41
CA VAL A 85 6.08 2.04 13.71
C VAL A 85 5.97 0.60 14.19
N TYR A 86 6.63 0.29 15.29
CA TYR A 86 6.48 -1.00 15.98
C TYR A 86 5.67 -0.78 17.25
N PHE A 87 4.60 -1.54 17.45
CA PHE A 87 3.81 -1.51 18.67
C PHE A 87 3.81 -2.88 19.36
N VAL A 88 4.03 -2.89 20.67
CA VAL A 88 3.89 -4.09 21.51
C VAL A 88 3.11 -3.82 22.80
N GLY A 89 2.10 -4.65 23.05
CA GLY A 89 1.21 -4.52 24.21
C GLY A 89 -0.20 -5.06 23.95
N HIS A 90 -1.18 -4.54 24.68
CA HIS A 90 -2.59 -4.88 24.46
C HIS A 90 -3.21 -4.09 23.30
N GLY A 91 -3.90 -4.80 22.43
CA GLY A 91 -4.92 -4.25 21.53
C GLY A 91 -6.30 -4.45 22.14
N VAL A 92 -7.13 -3.42 22.05
CA VAL A 92 -8.53 -3.42 22.50
C VAL A 92 -9.41 -3.02 21.32
N ILE A 93 -10.62 -3.58 21.25
CA ILE A 93 -11.60 -3.20 20.23
C ILE A 93 -12.61 -2.26 20.89
N SER A 94 -12.86 -1.11 20.26
CA SER A 94 -13.91 -0.19 20.69
C SER A 94 -15.31 -0.72 20.38
N GLU A 95 -16.34 -0.07 20.93
CA GLU A 95 -17.74 -0.39 20.59
C GLU A 95 -18.04 -0.22 19.09
N THR A 96 -17.30 0.65 18.40
CA THR A 96 -17.42 0.88 16.95
C THR A 96 -16.72 -0.19 16.11
N GLY A 97 -15.99 -1.12 16.74
CA GLY A 97 -15.24 -2.18 16.08
C GLY A 97 -13.83 -1.77 15.65
N ASP A 98 -13.33 -0.63 16.12
CA ASP A 98 -12.02 -0.12 15.76
C ASP A 98 -10.93 -0.64 16.71
N LEU A 99 -9.75 -0.93 16.17
CA LEU A 99 -8.59 -1.32 16.96
C LEU A 99 -8.02 -0.09 17.68
N CYS A 100 -7.84 -0.18 19.00
CA CYS A 100 -7.10 0.80 19.79
C CYS A 100 -5.90 0.13 20.48
N LEU A 101 -4.77 0.83 20.47
CA LEU A 101 -3.50 0.43 21.06
C LEU A 101 -3.45 0.93 22.50
N ALA A 102 -3.51 0.02 23.46
CA ALA A 102 -3.66 0.38 24.87
C ALA A 102 -2.36 1.00 25.45
N THR A 103 -2.54 2.10 26.17
CA THR A 103 -1.53 2.79 26.97
C THR A 103 -1.73 2.49 28.45
N GLY A 104 -0.84 2.98 29.32
CA GLY A 104 -0.86 2.67 30.75
C GLY A 104 -2.18 3.02 31.47
N ASP A 105 -2.86 4.09 31.04
CA ASP A 105 -4.12 4.56 31.65
C ASP A 105 -5.38 4.16 30.85
N THR A 106 -5.27 3.26 29.86
CA THR A 106 -6.43 2.83 29.05
C THR A 106 -7.53 2.19 29.90
N ASP A 107 -8.73 2.78 29.85
CA ASP A 107 -9.95 2.24 30.44
C ASP A 107 -10.71 1.41 29.41
N LEU A 108 -10.87 0.10 29.69
CA LEU A 108 -11.58 -0.83 28.81
C LEU A 108 -13.05 -0.48 28.57
N ARG A 109 -13.65 0.39 29.37
CA ARG A 109 -15.02 0.88 29.15
C ARG A 109 -15.09 1.94 28.04
N TYR A 110 -13.99 2.65 27.80
CA TYR A 110 -13.90 3.76 26.85
C TYR A 110 -12.57 3.71 26.08
N PRO A 111 -12.27 2.60 25.39
CA PRO A 111 -10.98 2.42 24.72
C PRO A 111 -10.76 3.42 23.57
N ASP A 112 -11.81 3.85 22.89
CA ASP A 112 -11.80 4.90 21.86
C ASP A 112 -11.36 6.27 22.41
N LEU A 113 -11.64 6.54 23.69
CA LEU A 113 -11.27 7.80 24.35
C LEU A 113 -9.93 7.74 25.09
N THR A 114 -9.53 6.56 25.56
CA THR A 114 -8.42 6.40 26.52
C THR A 114 -7.25 5.55 26.01
N ALA A 115 -7.40 4.89 24.86
CA ALA A 115 -6.32 4.24 24.13
C ALA A 115 -6.01 4.98 22.83
N LEU A 116 -4.91 4.62 22.19
CA LEU A 116 -4.53 5.20 20.90
C LEU A 116 -5.21 4.43 19.78
N GLU A 117 -6.28 4.98 19.21
CA GLU A 117 -6.94 4.41 18.04
C GLU A 117 -5.92 4.16 16.89
N TYR A 118 -5.93 2.96 16.34
CA TYR A 118 -5.03 2.59 15.25
C TYR A 118 -5.28 3.44 14.00
N GLU A 119 -6.53 3.85 13.75
CA GLU A 119 -6.85 4.79 12.67
C GLU A 119 -6.12 6.14 12.82
N ARG A 120 -5.82 6.57 14.05
CA ARG A 120 -5.03 7.77 14.31
C ARG A 120 -3.55 7.57 13.98
N VAL A 121 -2.99 6.42 14.37
CA VAL A 121 -1.63 6.01 13.99
C VAL A 121 -1.51 5.94 12.47
N ARG A 122 -2.47 5.31 11.82
CA ARG A 122 -2.58 5.20 10.36
C ARG A 122 -2.61 6.57 9.69
N ARG A 123 -3.41 7.50 10.20
CA ARG A 123 -3.47 8.87 9.67
C ARG A 123 -2.14 9.61 9.82
N ILE A 124 -1.46 9.43 10.95
CA ILE A 124 -0.13 10.00 11.17
C ILE A 124 0.87 9.44 10.16
N LEU A 125 0.92 8.12 10.01
CA LEU A 125 1.78 7.44 9.03
C LEU A 125 1.49 7.92 7.61
N LEU A 126 0.23 7.95 7.19
CA LEU A 126 -0.14 8.32 5.82
C LEU A 126 0.15 9.79 5.51
N ASN A 127 0.06 10.67 6.51
CA ASN A 127 0.38 12.09 6.36
C ASN A 127 1.88 12.39 6.49
N SER A 128 2.72 11.39 6.80
CA SER A 128 4.17 11.60 6.85
C SER A 128 4.77 11.75 5.44
N PRO A 129 5.87 12.51 5.29
CA PRO A 129 6.60 12.61 4.03
C PRO A 129 7.34 11.32 3.66
N ALA A 130 7.40 10.33 4.55
CA ALA A 130 8.14 9.08 4.35
C ALA A 130 7.72 8.36 3.06
N GLN A 131 8.67 7.99 2.21
CA GLN A 131 8.43 7.19 1.01
C GLN A 131 7.92 5.79 1.34
N VAL A 132 8.50 5.18 2.38
CA VAL A 132 8.18 3.84 2.86
C VAL A 132 7.57 3.95 4.26
N LYS A 133 6.41 3.33 4.44
CA LYS A 133 5.63 3.40 5.69
C LYS A 133 5.37 1.98 6.16
N LEU A 134 5.96 1.62 7.30
CA LEU A 134 5.96 0.28 7.85
C LEU A 134 5.28 0.28 9.21
N VAL A 135 4.46 -0.74 9.47
CA VAL A 135 3.84 -0.98 10.76
C VAL A 135 4.04 -2.43 11.14
N ILE A 136 4.52 -2.67 12.35
CA ILE A 136 4.60 -4.00 12.94
C ILE A 136 3.80 -3.98 14.25
N LEU A 137 2.70 -4.73 14.30
CA LEU A 137 1.81 -4.82 15.46
C LEU A 137 2.01 -6.17 16.17
N ASP A 138 2.67 -6.13 17.32
CA ASP A 138 2.81 -7.23 18.26
C ASP A 138 1.83 -7.05 19.43
N CYS A 139 0.53 -7.13 19.12
CA CYS A 139 -0.51 -6.94 20.11
C CYS A 139 -1.60 -8.02 20.05
N CYS A 140 -2.07 -8.43 21.23
CA CYS A 140 -3.19 -9.33 21.38
C CYS A 140 -4.51 -8.57 21.30
N TYR A 141 -5.59 -9.24 20.87
CA TYR A 141 -6.94 -8.87 21.30
C TYR A 141 -7.15 -9.25 22.77
N SER A 142 -7.31 -8.25 23.63
CA SER A 142 -7.93 -8.46 24.95
C SER A 142 -9.46 -8.47 24.80
N GLY A 143 -9.98 -9.40 24.00
CA GLY A 143 -11.41 -9.57 23.80
C GLY A 143 -12.10 -10.14 25.04
N ARG A 144 -12.50 -9.30 25.99
CA ARG A 144 -13.75 -9.59 26.72
C ARG A 144 -14.87 -9.36 25.72
N VAL A 145 -15.45 -10.46 25.25
CA VAL A 145 -16.75 -10.50 24.59
C VAL A 145 -17.73 -9.69 25.44
N ILE A 146 -18.01 -8.44 25.06
CA ILE A 146 -19.21 -7.78 25.52
C ILE A 146 -20.33 -8.40 24.69
N HIS A 147 -21.24 -9.04 25.42
CA HIS A 147 -22.35 -9.82 24.90
C HIS A 147 -23.16 -9.09 23.83
N GLY A 148 -23.47 -9.81 22.75
CA GLY A 148 -24.64 -9.55 21.92
C GLY A 148 -24.35 -8.92 20.57
N LEU A 149 -23.99 -9.76 19.59
CA LEU A 149 -24.58 -9.86 18.24
C LEU A 149 -23.66 -10.74 17.39
N SER A 150 -24.20 -11.86 16.93
CA SER A 150 -23.52 -12.83 16.09
C SER A 150 -22.97 -12.19 14.81
N SER A 151 -21.66 -12.04 14.71
CA SER A 151 -20.91 -11.90 13.46
C SER A 151 -19.52 -12.52 13.63
N PRO A 152 -18.93 -13.13 12.59
CA PRO A 152 -17.70 -13.90 12.75
C PRO A 152 -16.54 -12.94 13.03
N ALA A 153 -15.91 -13.11 14.20
CA ALA A 153 -14.75 -12.34 14.65
C ALA A 153 -13.51 -12.47 13.74
N GLU A 154 -13.54 -13.34 12.74
CA GLU A 154 -12.41 -13.67 11.85
C GLU A 154 -12.05 -12.54 10.85
N ASN A 155 -12.91 -11.52 10.65
CA ASN A 155 -12.72 -10.50 9.62
C ASN A 155 -12.45 -9.06 10.13
N GLN A 156 -12.43 -8.80 11.45
CA GLN A 156 -12.37 -7.42 11.96
C GLN A 156 -10.96 -6.82 11.97
N LEU A 157 -9.93 -7.58 12.39
CA LEU A 157 -8.53 -7.11 12.25
C LEU A 157 -8.14 -6.92 10.79
N ALA A 158 -8.50 -7.92 9.99
CA ALA A 158 -8.33 -7.92 8.56
C ALA A 158 -8.86 -6.60 7.97
N ALA A 159 -10.11 -6.24 8.22
CA ALA A 159 -10.66 -4.97 7.77
C ALA A 159 -9.97 -3.73 8.41
N ALA A 160 -9.69 -3.76 9.71
CA ALA A 160 -9.12 -2.63 10.46
C ALA A 160 -7.65 -2.31 10.10
N THR A 161 -6.88 -3.28 9.61
CA THR A 161 -5.49 -3.11 9.15
C THR A 161 -5.36 -3.07 7.63
N GLU A 162 -6.48 -2.97 6.89
CA GLU A 162 -6.45 -2.76 5.45
C GLU A 162 -6.02 -1.33 5.10
N VAL A 163 -4.71 -1.14 4.93
CA VAL A 163 -4.14 0.18 4.65
C VAL A 163 -3.38 0.15 3.32
N ARG A 164 -3.97 0.77 2.30
CA ARG A 164 -3.26 1.02 1.03
C ARG A 164 -2.15 2.04 1.28
N GLY A 165 -0.93 1.69 0.89
CA GLY A 165 0.27 2.51 1.01
C GLY A 165 1.08 2.37 2.29
N VAL A 166 0.73 1.41 3.16
CA VAL A 166 1.47 1.06 4.36
C VAL A 166 1.65 -0.45 4.39
N TYR A 167 2.88 -0.91 4.60
CA TYR A 167 3.10 -2.33 4.87
C TYR A 167 2.81 -2.61 6.34
N THR A 168 1.85 -3.49 6.61
CA THR A 168 1.47 -3.87 7.97
C THR A 168 1.77 -5.35 8.19
N LEU A 169 2.57 -5.64 9.21
CA LEU A 169 2.84 -6.99 9.72
C LEU A 169 2.20 -7.11 11.11
N THR A 170 1.38 -8.13 11.32
CA THR A 170 0.67 -8.36 12.58
C THR A 170 1.03 -9.73 13.15
N ALA A 171 1.12 -9.81 14.47
CA ALA A 171 1.49 -11.04 15.17
C ALA A 171 0.47 -12.17 15.01
N ALA A 172 -0.83 -11.85 14.94
CA ALA A 172 -1.92 -12.82 14.75
C ALA A 172 -3.27 -12.13 14.43
N ASP A 173 -4.19 -12.87 13.78
CA ASP A 173 -5.63 -12.50 13.70
C ASP A 173 -6.41 -12.77 15.00
N ARG A 174 -5.76 -13.35 16.02
CA ARG A 174 -6.36 -13.79 17.30
C ARG A 174 -5.49 -13.31 18.47
N THR A 175 -5.64 -13.92 19.66
CA THR A 175 -4.81 -13.61 20.82
C THR A 175 -3.33 -13.88 20.50
N ALA A 176 -2.49 -12.85 20.53
CA ALA A 176 -1.04 -13.05 20.39
C ALA A 176 -0.51 -13.81 21.61
N HIS A 177 0.51 -14.65 21.40
CA HIS A 177 1.00 -15.52 22.46
C HIS A 177 2.12 -14.84 23.24
N VAL A 178 2.01 -14.85 24.56
CA VAL A 178 3.08 -14.42 25.48
C VAL A 178 3.43 -15.62 26.35
N VAL A 179 4.72 -15.80 26.66
CA VAL A 179 5.19 -16.86 27.56
C VAL A 179 4.53 -16.76 28.95
N PRO A 180 4.50 -17.83 29.76
CA PRO A 180 3.95 -17.78 31.12
C PRO A 180 4.53 -16.63 31.94
N LEU A 181 3.73 -16.01 32.80
CA LEU A 181 4.10 -14.78 33.55
C LEU A 181 5.44 -14.90 34.31
N ALA A 182 5.77 -16.10 34.80
CA ALA A 182 7.03 -16.39 35.48
C ALA A 182 8.27 -16.19 34.59
N GLU A 183 8.15 -16.39 33.28
CA GLU A 183 9.23 -16.31 32.29
C GLU A 183 9.29 -14.94 31.60
N GLN A 184 8.20 -14.18 31.62
CA GLN A 184 8.07 -12.88 30.93
C GLN A 184 9.09 -11.83 31.39
N LYS A 185 9.69 -11.98 32.58
CA LYS A 185 10.72 -11.06 33.07
C LYS A 185 12.01 -11.10 32.25
N ALA A 186 12.30 -12.21 31.58
CA ALA A 186 13.54 -12.41 30.82
C ALA A 186 13.30 -12.72 29.34
N ALA A 187 12.05 -12.79 28.90
CA ALA A 187 11.67 -13.18 27.55
C ALA A 187 10.88 -12.08 26.84
N CYS A 188 11.07 -11.98 25.53
CA CYS A 188 10.17 -11.25 24.63
C CYS A 188 8.81 -11.95 24.54
N THR A 189 7.84 -11.26 23.96
CA THR A 189 6.64 -11.88 23.37
C THR A 189 7.05 -12.97 22.37
N SER A 190 6.19 -13.96 22.14
CA SER A 190 6.56 -15.06 21.25
C SER A 190 6.73 -14.62 19.80
N PHE A 191 5.93 -13.65 19.34
CA PHE A 191 6.10 -13.09 18.00
C PHE A 191 7.45 -12.37 17.86
N THR A 192 7.74 -11.39 18.72
CA THR A 192 8.99 -10.62 18.60
C THR A 192 10.22 -11.44 18.90
N GLY A 193 10.13 -12.42 19.81
CA GLY A 193 11.18 -13.40 20.02
C GLY A 193 11.52 -14.18 18.75
N VAL A 194 10.51 -14.68 18.03
CA VAL A 194 10.73 -15.40 16.76
C VAL A 194 11.20 -14.46 15.65
N LEU A 195 10.61 -13.26 15.53
CA LEU A 195 11.04 -12.25 14.55
C LEU A 195 12.52 -11.88 14.72
N ARG A 196 12.92 -11.60 15.95
CA ARG A 196 14.33 -11.36 16.32
C ARG A 196 15.19 -12.55 15.91
N ASP A 197 14.78 -13.77 16.25
CA ASP A 197 15.55 -14.97 15.93
C ASP A 197 15.71 -15.15 14.41
N VAL A 198 14.64 -14.95 13.63
CA VAL A 198 14.67 -15.04 12.15
C VAL A 198 15.66 -14.04 11.56
N ILE A 199 15.65 -12.79 12.02
CA ILE A 199 16.54 -11.76 11.48
C ILE A 199 18.00 -12.01 11.92
N ARG A 200 18.22 -12.32 13.21
CA ARG A 200 19.57 -12.58 13.74
C ARG A 200 20.21 -13.84 13.16
N GLN A 201 19.42 -14.88 12.94
CA GLN A 201 19.91 -16.13 12.35
C GLN A 201 20.00 -16.03 10.84
N GLY A 202 19.14 -15.22 10.22
CA GLY A 202 18.98 -15.11 8.79
C GLY A 202 18.20 -16.28 8.19
N VAL A 203 17.98 -16.22 6.87
CA VAL A 203 17.31 -17.28 6.10
C VAL A 203 18.37 -18.07 5.33
N PRO A 204 18.68 -19.33 5.70
CA PRO A 204 19.65 -20.14 5.00
C PRO A 204 19.28 -20.34 3.53
N GLY A 205 20.24 -20.15 2.62
CA GLY A 205 20.00 -20.23 1.17
C GLY A 205 19.27 -19.02 0.57
N GLY A 206 18.91 -18.03 1.39
CA GLY A 206 18.28 -16.78 0.97
C GLY A 206 19.26 -15.76 0.36
N PRO A 207 18.74 -14.64 -0.16
CA PRO A 207 19.54 -13.52 -0.69
C PRO A 207 20.47 -12.89 0.37
N PRO A 208 21.48 -12.08 -0.03
CA PRO A 208 22.39 -11.40 0.91
C PRO A 208 21.69 -10.38 1.82
N THR A 209 20.52 -9.89 1.40
CA THR A 209 19.64 -9.03 2.18
C THR A 209 18.25 -9.64 2.21
N LEU A 210 17.52 -9.46 3.30
CA LEU A 210 16.14 -9.94 3.47
C LEU A 210 15.18 -8.77 3.27
N ALA A 211 14.27 -8.91 2.31
CA ALA A 211 13.12 -8.04 2.18
C ALA A 211 12.05 -8.37 3.23
N LEU A 212 11.08 -7.46 3.42
CA LEU A 212 9.95 -7.68 4.31
C LEU A 212 9.17 -8.97 3.97
N ASP A 213 9.10 -9.33 2.68
CA ASP A 213 8.49 -10.58 2.22
C ASP A 213 9.24 -11.81 2.72
N ASP A 214 10.58 -11.81 2.59
CA ASP A 214 11.45 -12.90 3.02
C ASP A 214 11.33 -13.13 4.54
N VAL A 215 11.36 -12.04 5.31
CA VAL A 215 11.18 -12.07 6.76
C VAL A 215 9.81 -12.64 7.13
N TYR A 216 8.74 -12.22 6.45
CA TYR A 216 7.40 -12.73 6.73
C TYR A 216 7.27 -14.23 6.44
N LEU A 217 7.76 -14.70 5.29
CA LEU A 217 7.62 -16.10 4.88
C LEU A 217 8.31 -17.02 5.89
N GLU A 218 9.53 -16.66 6.31
CA GLU A 218 10.26 -17.44 7.30
C GLU A 218 9.63 -17.32 8.70
N LEU A 219 9.23 -16.11 9.11
CA LEU A 219 8.53 -15.88 10.37
C LEU A 219 7.27 -16.75 10.49
N ARG A 220 6.45 -16.79 9.44
CA ARG A 220 5.24 -17.63 9.37
C ARG A 220 5.59 -19.11 9.46
N ARG A 221 6.62 -19.56 8.73
CA ARG A 221 7.08 -20.96 8.76
C ARG A 221 7.49 -21.38 10.16
N VAL A 222 8.28 -20.56 10.86
CA VAL A 222 8.79 -20.86 12.21
C VAL A 222 7.67 -20.80 13.25
N LEU A 223 6.80 -19.79 13.21
CA LEU A 223 5.66 -19.67 14.13
C LEU A 223 4.73 -20.89 14.00
N LYS A 224 4.38 -21.27 12.76
CA LYS A 224 3.57 -22.45 12.49
C LYS A 224 4.21 -23.75 12.98
N ALA A 225 5.51 -23.92 12.75
CA ALA A 225 6.25 -25.10 13.21
C ALA A 225 6.31 -25.22 14.75
N ARG A 226 6.30 -24.09 15.46
CA ARG A 226 6.25 -24.03 16.93
C ARG A 226 4.82 -24.12 17.49
N GLY A 227 3.80 -24.26 16.65
CA GLY A 227 2.39 -24.27 17.07
C GLY A 227 1.91 -22.92 17.62
N LEU A 228 2.59 -21.82 17.25
CA LEU A 228 2.26 -20.46 17.65
C LEU A 228 1.31 -19.81 16.63
N PRO A 229 0.62 -18.72 17.01
CA PRO A 229 -0.24 -17.97 16.09
C PRO A 229 0.50 -17.56 14.81
N GLU A 230 -0.12 -17.79 13.65
CA GLU A 230 0.44 -17.38 12.35
C GLU A 230 0.33 -15.84 12.20
N PRO A 231 1.37 -15.19 11.66
CA PRO A 231 1.36 -13.76 11.42
C PRO A 231 0.61 -13.44 10.13
N ASN A 232 0.08 -12.21 10.04
CA ASN A 232 -0.53 -11.71 8.81
C ASN A 232 0.21 -10.48 8.29
N ARG A 233 0.35 -10.40 6.97
CA ARG A 233 0.90 -9.23 6.29
C ARG A 233 -0.13 -8.61 5.35
N ARG A 234 -0.02 -7.30 5.18
CA ARG A 234 -0.72 -6.53 4.15
C ARG A 234 0.26 -5.52 3.57
N GLY A 235 0.46 -5.56 2.26
CA GLY A 235 1.28 -4.61 1.53
C GLY A 235 0.60 -4.20 0.24
N THR A 236 0.90 -3.00 -0.24
CA THR A 236 0.55 -2.52 -1.59
C THR A 236 1.81 -2.03 -2.29
N ASP A 237 1.77 -1.86 -3.61
CA ASP A 237 2.76 -1.12 -4.39
C ASP A 237 4.22 -1.62 -4.18
N THR A 238 4.42 -2.94 -4.18
CA THR A 238 5.70 -3.66 -4.02
C THR A 238 6.54 -3.29 -2.78
N VAL A 239 5.95 -2.70 -1.73
CA VAL A 239 6.66 -2.40 -0.46
C VAL A 239 7.18 -3.68 0.23
N ASP A 240 6.57 -4.83 -0.06
CA ASP A 240 7.07 -6.16 0.31
C ASP A 240 8.53 -6.42 -0.13
N LEU A 241 9.00 -5.73 -1.18
CA LEU A 241 10.39 -5.78 -1.64
C LEU A 241 11.36 -4.91 -0.86
N HIS A 242 10.87 -4.04 0.02
CA HIS A 242 11.74 -3.16 0.78
C HIS A 242 12.68 -4.00 1.65
N VAL A 243 13.99 -3.77 1.48
CA VAL A 243 15.03 -4.45 2.25
C VAL A 243 14.90 -4.05 3.71
N PHE A 244 14.66 -5.03 4.57
CA PHE A 244 14.51 -4.81 6.00
C PHE A 244 15.83 -5.00 6.75
N SER A 245 16.62 -6.01 6.38
CA SER A 245 17.87 -6.35 7.07
C SER A 245 18.86 -7.07 6.15
N ARG A 246 20.13 -7.11 6.53
CA ARG A 246 21.10 -8.07 5.96
C ARG A 246 20.75 -9.49 6.38
N ASN A 247 21.03 -10.46 5.51
CA ASN A 247 20.82 -11.86 5.83
C ASN A 247 22.06 -12.43 6.54
N ALA A 248 21.99 -12.59 7.86
CA ALA A 248 23.10 -13.15 8.66
C ALA A 248 23.48 -14.60 8.27
N ALA A 249 22.53 -15.37 7.72
CA ALA A 249 22.76 -16.71 7.19
C ALA A 249 23.35 -16.70 5.78
N TYR A 250 23.49 -15.53 5.15
CA TYR A 250 24.11 -15.46 3.84
C TYR A 250 25.53 -15.98 3.93
N ARG A 251 25.77 -17.03 3.16
CA ARG A 251 27.11 -17.49 2.85
C ARG A 251 27.26 -17.27 1.36
N PRO A 252 28.21 -16.41 0.92
CA PRO A 252 28.57 -16.40 -0.49
C PRO A 252 28.88 -17.86 -0.85
N PRO A 253 28.41 -18.35 -2.01
CA PRO A 253 28.44 -19.77 -2.32
C PRO A 253 29.86 -20.33 -2.20
N ASP A 254 30.10 -21.03 -1.08
CA ASP A 254 31.28 -21.86 -0.88
C ASP A 254 30.95 -23.20 -1.55
N THR A 255 31.86 -23.65 -2.39
CA THR A 255 31.73 -24.79 -3.30
C THR A 255 31.67 -26.14 -2.56
N GLY A 256 30.62 -26.39 -1.73
CA GLY A 256 30.62 -27.58 -0.88
C GLY A 256 29.30 -28.10 -0.24
N GLY A 257 28.14 -27.45 -0.37
CA GLY A 257 26.86 -27.98 0.14
C GLY A 257 25.64 -27.48 -0.66
N ALA A 258 24.74 -28.38 -1.06
CA ALA A 258 23.69 -28.07 -2.03
C ALA A 258 22.50 -27.32 -1.42
N GLY A 259 22.51 -25.99 -1.50
CA GLY A 259 21.27 -25.21 -1.46
C GLY A 259 20.45 -25.47 -2.73
N PHE A 260 19.14 -25.63 -2.61
CA PHE A 260 18.23 -25.77 -3.76
C PHE A 260 17.58 -24.42 -4.03
N ARG A 261 18.05 -23.70 -5.06
CA ARG A 261 17.25 -22.63 -5.64
C ARG A 261 16.17 -23.24 -6.51
N LEU A 262 14.93 -22.75 -6.37
CA LEU A 262 13.84 -23.02 -7.31
C LEU A 262 14.28 -22.69 -8.75
N ILE A 263 15.04 -21.60 -8.91
CA ILE A 263 15.66 -21.20 -10.18
C ILE A 263 17.17 -21.07 -9.98
N PRO A 264 17.99 -22.02 -10.45
CA PRO A 264 19.45 -21.92 -10.45
C PRO A 264 19.94 -20.65 -11.18
N ARG A 265 21.10 -20.08 -10.81
CA ARG A 265 21.62 -18.83 -11.43
C ARG A 265 21.76 -18.92 -12.95
N ASP A 266 22.23 -20.05 -13.46
CA ASP A 266 22.31 -20.31 -14.90
C ASP A 266 20.93 -20.30 -15.58
N ARG A 267 19.87 -20.64 -14.84
CA ARG A 267 18.48 -20.53 -15.27
C ARG A 267 17.93 -19.11 -15.13
N GLU A 268 18.42 -18.30 -14.18
CA GLU A 268 18.12 -16.87 -14.10
C GLU A 268 18.70 -16.12 -15.31
N ASP A 269 19.97 -16.37 -15.63
CA ASP A 269 20.63 -15.80 -16.81
C ASP A 269 19.94 -16.24 -18.11
N LEU A 270 19.58 -17.53 -18.21
CA LEU A 270 18.81 -18.04 -19.34
C LEU A 270 17.43 -17.39 -19.41
N PHE A 271 16.73 -17.23 -18.28
CA PHE A 271 15.42 -16.58 -18.21
C PHE A 271 15.50 -15.13 -18.67
N LEU A 272 16.47 -14.37 -18.17
CA LEU A 272 16.71 -12.98 -18.57
C LEU A 272 17.05 -12.87 -20.06
N LYS A 273 17.88 -13.77 -20.57
CA LYS A 273 18.21 -13.85 -21.99
C LYS A 273 16.96 -14.16 -22.83
N VAL A 274 16.17 -15.16 -22.44
CA VAL A 274 14.92 -15.51 -23.11
C VAL A 274 13.94 -14.34 -23.07
N MET A 275 13.85 -13.63 -21.95
CA MET A 275 13.00 -12.43 -21.81
C MET A 275 13.44 -11.32 -22.76
N ALA A 276 14.75 -11.03 -22.84
CA ALA A 276 15.31 -10.03 -23.74
C ALA A 276 15.15 -10.37 -25.22
N GLU A 277 15.09 -11.65 -25.57
CA GLU A 277 14.87 -12.15 -26.93
C GLU A 277 13.38 -12.18 -27.33
N GLN A 278 12.45 -11.87 -26.42
CA GLN A 278 11.02 -11.90 -26.74
C GLN A 278 10.64 -10.85 -27.79
N PRO A 279 9.82 -11.21 -28.79
CA PRO A 279 9.39 -10.28 -29.81
C PRO A 279 8.54 -9.17 -29.20
N VAL A 280 8.88 -7.93 -29.52
CA VAL A 280 8.12 -6.75 -29.14
C VAL A 280 6.92 -6.57 -30.07
N ARG A 281 5.74 -6.36 -29.49
CA ARG A 281 4.45 -6.20 -30.18
C ARG A 281 3.82 -4.87 -29.79
N ALA A 282 3.09 -4.24 -30.71
CA ALA A 282 2.33 -3.03 -30.39
C ALA A 282 1.26 -3.34 -29.31
N LEU A 283 1.08 -2.44 -28.34
CA LEU A 283 0.07 -2.57 -27.30
C LEU A 283 -1.31 -2.24 -27.89
N THR A 284 -1.95 -3.23 -28.51
CA THR A 284 -3.26 -3.09 -29.16
C THR A 284 -4.19 -4.21 -28.71
N ALA A 285 -5.51 -3.98 -28.74
CA ALA A 285 -6.51 -5.00 -28.40
C ALA A 285 -6.30 -6.30 -29.21
N ASN A 286 -6.11 -6.18 -30.52
CA ASN A 286 -5.84 -7.33 -31.39
C ASN A 286 -4.57 -8.10 -31.01
N ALA A 287 -3.49 -7.40 -30.65
CA ALA A 287 -2.25 -8.05 -30.23
C ALA A 287 -2.40 -8.73 -28.86
N ILE A 288 -3.20 -8.16 -27.96
CA ILE A 288 -3.50 -8.73 -26.63
C ILE A 288 -4.42 -9.96 -26.76
N ASP A 289 -5.47 -9.89 -27.57
CA ASP A 289 -6.39 -11.01 -27.80
C ASP A 289 -5.68 -12.22 -28.42
N ALA A 290 -4.70 -11.96 -29.31
CA ALA A 290 -3.89 -12.99 -29.94
C ALA A 290 -2.94 -13.73 -28.96
N LEU A 291 -2.71 -13.22 -27.74
CA LEU A 291 -1.89 -13.89 -26.72
C LEU A 291 -2.56 -15.15 -26.18
N GLY A 292 -3.89 -15.18 -26.16
CA GLY A 292 -4.66 -16.11 -25.33
C GLY A 292 -4.58 -15.74 -23.85
N ASP A 293 -5.21 -16.55 -22.99
CA ASP A 293 -5.24 -16.28 -21.55
C ASP A 293 -4.28 -17.22 -20.81
N HIS A 294 -3.22 -16.66 -20.24
CA HIS A 294 -2.23 -17.41 -19.48
C HIS A 294 -1.47 -16.52 -18.49
N PRO A 295 -0.86 -17.12 -17.44
CA PRO A 295 0.05 -16.42 -16.57
C PRO A 295 1.41 -16.14 -17.24
N GLY A 296 2.13 -15.16 -16.70
CA GLY A 296 3.51 -14.87 -17.06
C GLY A 296 3.94 -13.46 -16.72
N ILE A 297 5.08 -13.07 -17.29
CA ILE A 297 5.73 -11.77 -17.11
C ILE A 297 5.68 -10.98 -18.42
N TYR A 298 5.60 -9.66 -18.31
CA TYR A 298 5.65 -8.76 -19.46
C TYR A 298 6.44 -7.49 -19.15
N GLN A 299 6.95 -6.89 -20.22
CA GLN A 299 7.64 -5.62 -20.22
C GLN A 299 6.89 -4.65 -21.11
N LEU A 300 6.80 -3.38 -20.73
CA LEU A 300 6.26 -2.31 -21.56
C LEU A 300 7.39 -1.37 -21.97
N TYR A 301 7.30 -0.91 -23.22
CA TYR A 301 8.25 0.00 -23.81
C TYR A 301 7.53 1.17 -24.46
N VAL A 302 8.14 2.35 -24.38
CA VAL A 302 7.68 3.57 -25.09
C VAL A 302 8.70 3.92 -26.16
N ALA A 303 8.21 4.25 -27.36
CA ALA A 303 9.06 4.76 -28.43
C ALA A 303 9.49 6.21 -28.14
N SER A 304 10.79 6.49 -28.26
CA SER A 304 11.32 7.85 -28.25
C SER A 304 11.19 8.50 -29.63
N GLU A 305 11.37 9.82 -29.71
CA GLU A 305 11.38 10.58 -30.98
C GLU A 305 12.44 10.07 -31.99
N GLY A 306 13.44 9.31 -31.53
CA GLY A 306 14.47 8.66 -32.37
C GLY A 306 14.12 7.23 -32.82
N GLY A 307 12.95 6.71 -32.46
CA GLY A 307 12.52 5.34 -32.75
C GLY A 307 13.15 4.27 -31.86
N THR A 308 13.95 4.65 -30.86
CA THR A 308 14.44 3.73 -29.82
C THR A 308 13.32 3.43 -28.84
N ARG A 309 13.21 2.17 -28.41
CA ARG A 309 12.23 1.73 -27.41
C ARG A 309 12.87 1.73 -26.04
N GLU A 310 12.32 2.49 -25.12
CA GLU A 310 12.79 2.56 -23.73
C GLU A 310 11.92 1.67 -22.85
N LEU A 311 12.55 0.84 -22.01
CA LEU A 311 11.84 0.00 -21.07
C LEU A 311 11.28 0.86 -19.93
N VAL A 312 9.96 0.94 -19.84
CA VAL A 312 9.29 1.81 -18.86
C VAL A 312 8.65 1.06 -17.71
N TYR A 313 8.26 -0.20 -17.93
CA TYR A 313 7.57 -1.00 -16.92
C TYR A 313 7.87 -2.50 -17.05
N VAL A 314 7.99 -3.18 -15.92
CA VAL A 314 7.99 -4.65 -15.80
C VAL A 314 6.86 -5.07 -14.87
N GLY A 315 6.04 -6.02 -15.31
CA GLY A 315 4.95 -6.53 -14.49
C GLY A 315 4.65 -8.00 -14.74
N LYS A 316 3.85 -8.57 -13.84
CA LYS A 316 3.35 -9.95 -13.95
C LYS A 316 1.84 -10.00 -14.10
N GLY A 317 1.36 -11.11 -14.65
CA GLY A 317 -0.02 -11.55 -14.59
C GLY A 317 -0.09 -12.93 -13.95
N ASP A 318 -0.51 -13.00 -12.68
CA ASP A 318 -0.59 -14.27 -11.93
C ASP A 318 -1.57 -15.29 -12.51
N ARG A 319 -2.59 -14.80 -13.21
CA ARG A 319 -3.61 -15.62 -13.88
C ARG A 319 -3.68 -15.33 -15.37
N SER A 320 -3.54 -14.05 -15.71
CA SER A 320 -3.80 -13.52 -17.04
C SER A 320 -2.91 -12.31 -17.33
N ILE A 321 -1.95 -12.47 -18.24
CA ILE A 321 -1.21 -11.35 -18.81
C ILE A 321 -2.16 -10.47 -19.63
N SER A 322 -3.05 -11.08 -20.42
CA SER A 322 -3.98 -10.38 -21.30
C SER A 322 -4.90 -9.43 -20.53
N ALA A 323 -5.43 -9.86 -19.38
CA ALA A 323 -6.22 -8.98 -18.51
C ALA A 323 -5.41 -7.83 -17.91
N ARG A 324 -4.11 -8.03 -17.61
CA ARG A 324 -3.22 -6.96 -17.14
C ARG A 324 -2.91 -5.97 -18.25
N LEU A 325 -2.51 -6.44 -19.43
CA LEU A 325 -2.23 -5.60 -20.59
C LEU A 325 -3.48 -4.83 -21.05
N THR A 326 -4.67 -5.45 -21.01
CA THR A 326 -5.93 -4.76 -21.33
C THR A 326 -6.18 -3.58 -20.40
N ARG A 327 -5.91 -3.74 -19.09
CA ARG A 327 -6.01 -2.63 -18.12
C ARG A 327 -4.98 -1.54 -18.39
N HIS A 328 -3.76 -1.92 -18.76
CA HIS A 328 -2.70 -0.95 -19.09
C HIS A 328 -3.02 -0.18 -20.36
N LEU A 329 -3.46 -0.86 -21.42
CA LEU A 329 -3.92 -0.24 -22.67
C LEU A 329 -5.03 0.78 -22.37
N ARG A 330 -6.09 0.34 -21.68
CA ARG A 330 -7.19 1.22 -21.27
C ARG A 330 -6.70 2.40 -20.44
N LYS A 331 -5.75 2.20 -19.51
CA LYS A 331 -5.19 3.28 -18.69
C LYS A 331 -4.43 4.30 -19.56
N ILE A 332 -3.60 3.82 -20.49
CA ILE A 332 -2.78 4.65 -21.40
C ILE A 332 -3.66 5.45 -22.34
N ASP A 333 -4.69 4.83 -22.96
CA ASP A 333 -5.63 5.51 -23.85
C ASP A 333 -6.31 6.70 -23.17
N GLY A 334 -6.53 6.60 -21.85
CA GLY A 334 -7.13 7.65 -21.04
C GLY A 334 -6.20 8.78 -20.61
N ARG A 335 -4.94 8.82 -21.06
CA ARG A 335 -3.95 9.81 -20.62
C ARG A 335 -3.59 10.80 -21.72
N CYS A 336 -3.24 12.01 -21.32
CA CYS A 336 -2.57 12.99 -22.16
C CYS A 336 -1.07 12.70 -22.24
N ASN A 337 -0.40 13.26 -23.25
CA ASN A 337 1.05 13.20 -23.47
C ASN A 337 1.62 11.79 -23.72
N ILE A 338 0.76 10.81 -24.01
CA ILE A 338 1.15 9.46 -24.42
C ILE A 338 0.10 8.92 -25.38
N ASP A 339 0.56 8.25 -26.43
CA ASP A 339 -0.30 7.52 -27.36
C ASP A 339 -0.04 6.02 -27.20
N SER A 340 -1.09 5.20 -27.15
CA SER A 340 -0.95 3.74 -27.07
C SER A 340 -0.27 3.14 -28.30
N HIS A 341 -0.26 3.84 -29.45
CA HIS A 341 0.50 3.45 -30.65
C HIS A 341 2.01 3.52 -30.44
N ASP A 342 2.49 4.39 -29.53
CA ASP A 342 3.91 4.49 -29.17
C ASP A 342 4.31 3.46 -28.09
N VAL A 343 3.32 2.76 -27.52
CA VAL A 343 3.54 1.75 -26.50
C VAL A 343 3.56 0.37 -27.11
N SER A 344 4.54 -0.41 -26.69
CA SER A 344 4.72 -1.79 -27.10
C SER A 344 5.03 -2.67 -25.90
N PHE A 345 4.86 -3.98 -26.06
CA PHE A 345 5.12 -4.94 -25.00
C PHE A 345 5.84 -6.17 -25.53
N SER A 346 6.61 -6.80 -24.66
CA SER A 346 7.10 -8.17 -24.81
C SER A 346 6.59 -8.98 -23.62
N TYR A 347 6.50 -10.29 -23.77
CA TYR A 347 6.01 -11.15 -22.69
C TYR A 347 6.65 -12.53 -22.76
N LEU A 348 6.73 -13.18 -21.61
CA LEU A 348 7.12 -14.57 -21.49
C LEU A 348 6.03 -15.29 -20.70
N ARG A 349 5.41 -16.28 -21.34
CA ARG A 349 4.48 -17.20 -20.67
C ARG A 349 5.24 -18.01 -19.63
N MET A 350 4.62 -18.22 -18.49
CA MET A 350 5.15 -19.08 -17.44
C MET A 350 4.06 -20.06 -17.01
N ASP A 351 4.41 -21.33 -16.85
CA ASP A 351 3.48 -22.36 -16.37
C ASP A 351 3.61 -22.59 -14.84
N ASP A 352 4.56 -21.90 -14.19
CA ASP A 352 4.82 -21.97 -12.75
C ASP A 352 4.01 -20.92 -11.96
N ASP A 353 3.83 -21.18 -10.66
CA ASP A 353 3.12 -20.26 -9.77
C ASP A 353 3.98 -19.03 -9.44
N LEU A 354 3.73 -17.95 -10.18
CA LEU A 354 4.41 -16.66 -10.08
C LEU A 354 4.32 -16.01 -8.71
N SER A 355 3.30 -16.36 -7.92
CA SER A 355 3.16 -15.82 -6.57
C SER A 355 4.27 -16.29 -5.63
N TYR A 356 4.90 -17.44 -5.92
CA TYR A 356 5.97 -18.01 -5.10
C TYR A 356 7.38 -17.64 -5.58
N VAL A 357 7.56 -17.37 -6.88
CA VAL A 357 8.90 -17.11 -7.46
C VAL A 357 9.12 -15.65 -7.87
N ALA A 358 8.07 -14.82 -7.91
CA ALA A 358 8.08 -13.39 -8.18
C ALA A 358 9.12 -12.93 -9.24
N PRO A 359 9.05 -13.48 -10.47
CA PRO A 359 10.13 -13.34 -11.45
C PRO A 359 10.27 -11.90 -11.97
N GLU A 360 9.25 -11.07 -11.87
CA GLU A 360 9.34 -9.64 -12.14
C GLU A 360 10.31 -8.93 -11.20
N HIS A 361 10.45 -9.40 -9.96
CA HIS A 361 11.43 -8.87 -9.02
C HIS A 361 12.85 -9.19 -9.46
N LEU A 362 13.05 -10.40 -10.00
CA LEU A 362 14.33 -10.80 -10.56
C LEU A 362 14.72 -9.92 -11.75
N VAL A 363 13.78 -9.65 -12.67
CA VAL A 363 14.03 -8.77 -13.83
C VAL A 363 14.34 -7.34 -13.39
N VAL A 364 13.52 -6.75 -12.50
CA VAL A 364 13.71 -5.37 -12.05
C VAL A 364 15.03 -5.21 -11.30
N ARG A 365 15.37 -6.16 -10.41
CA ARG A 365 16.64 -6.15 -9.67
C ARG A 365 17.83 -6.22 -10.62
N GLN A 366 17.81 -7.11 -11.60
CA GLN A 366 18.89 -7.24 -12.57
C GLN A 366 19.08 -5.96 -13.39
N LEU A 367 17.99 -5.34 -13.85
CA LEU A 367 18.04 -4.09 -14.59
C LEU A 367 18.63 -2.97 -13.75
N HIS A 368 18.23 -2.89 -12.48
CA HIS A 368 18.79 -1.95 -11.53
C HIS A 368 20.30 -2.16 -11.32
N ASP A 369 20.76 -3.40 -11.15
CA ASP A 369 22.19 -3.75 -11.03
C ASP A 369 22.99 -3.37 -12.29
N GLN A 370 22.32 -3.24 -13.44
CA GLN A 370 22.88 -2.78 -14.71
C GLN A 370 22.76 -1.26 -14.92
N GLY A 371 22.20 -0.52 -13.96
CA GLY A 371 21.96 0.93 -14.05
C GLY A 371 20.80 1.32 -14.96
N VAL A 372 19.92 0.39 -15.32
CA VAL A 372 18.73 0.65 -16.14
C VAL A 372 17.58 1.08 -15.23
N VAL A 373 17.05 2.28 -15.47
CA VAL A 373 15.89 2.81 -14.75
C VAL A 373 14.60 2.37 -15.44
N VAL A 374 13.64 1.90 -14.64
CA VAL A 374 12.31 1.48 -15.11
C VAL A 374 11.26 2.45 -14.53
N PRO A 375 11.04 3.62 -15.17
CA PRO A 375 10.43 4.80 -14.54
C PRO A 375 8.99 4.65 -14.07
N TRP A 376 8.23 3.66 -14.55
CA TRP A 376 6.83 3.46 -14.14
C TRP A 376 6.67 2.44 -13.01
N ASN A 377 7.67 1.59 -12.78
CA ASN A 377 7.68 0.71 -11.60
C ASN A 377 7.76 1.59 -10.34
N LEU A 378 6.93 1.28 -9.34
CA LEU A 378 6.85 2.04 -8.07
C LEU A 378 6.41 3.50 -8.17
N ASN A 379 5.94 3.95 -9.34
CA ASN A 379 5.74 5.38 -9.62
C ASN A 379 4.37 5.70 -10.24
N GLY A 380 3.30 5.08 -9.72
CA GLY A 380 1.91 5.41 -10.05
C GLY A 380 1.25 4.65 -11.22
N PHE A 381 2.01 3.91 -12.02
CA PHE A 381 1.46 3.20 -13.19
C PHE A 381 0.75 1.88 -12.83
N GLY A 382 1.37 1.04 -12.00
CA GLY A 382 0.87 -0.32 -11.70
C GLY A 382 -0.34 -0.41 -10.76
N ASN A 383 -0.77 0.71 -10.18
CA ASN A 383 -1.74 0.78 -9.08
C ASN A 383 -3.18 0.90 -9.60
N ASN A 384 -4.13 0.21 -8.96
CA ASN A 384 -5.54 0.22 -9.36
C ASN A 384 -6.37 1.36 -8.72
N ASP A 385 -6.04 1.80 -7.49
CA ASP A 385 -6.65 2.99 -6.83
C ASP A 385 -5.92 3.28 -5.50
N PRO A 386 -5.34 4.48 -5.32
CA PRO A 386 -4.53 4.83 -4.15
C PRO A 386 -5.34 5.10 -2.86
N GLY A 387 -6.68 5.18 -2.92
CA GLY A 387 -7.53 5.50 -1.75
C GLY A 387 -7.58 7.00 -1.41
N ARG A 388 -8.59 7.43 -0.62
CA ARG A 388 -8.94 8.85 -0.41
C ARG A 388 -7.86 9.70 0.28
N MET A 389 -7.03 9.10 1.12
CA MET A 389 -5.96 9.84 1.81
C MET A 389 -4.74 10.12 0.94
N ARG A 390 -4.66 9.54 -0.27
CA ARG A 390 -3.61 9.85 -1.24
C ARG A 390 -4.03 10.93 -2.25
N ASP A 391 -5.29 11.37 -2.21
CA ASP A 391 -5.78 12.45 -3.08
C ASP A 391 -5.12 13.80 -2.74
N THR A 392 -4.74 13.98 -1.47
CA THR A 392 -4.09 15.19 -0.95
C THR A 392 -2.57 15.10 -0.96
N THR A 393 -1.97 14.02 -1.46
CA THR A 393 -0.51 13.88 -1.57
C THR A 393 0.00 14.70 -2.76
N ARG A 394 1.07 15.48 -2.55
CA ARG A 394 1.80 16.10 -3.65
C ARG A 394 2.52 15.03 -4.45
N LEU A 395 2.22 14.94 -5.75
CA LEU A 395 2.92 14.04 -6.65
C LEU A 395 4.29 14.64 -6.98
N ARG A 396 5.32 13.80 -7.13
CA ARG A 396 6.60 14.23 -7.70
C ARG A 396 6.41 14.62 -9.16
N SER A 397 7.21 15.56 -9.66
CA SER A 397 7.20 16.00 -11.06
C SER A 397 7.40 14.83 -12.04
N HIS A 398 8.23 13.85 -11.68
CA HIS A 398 8.49 12.64 -12.45
C HIS A 398 7.45 11.52 -12.24
N HIS A 399 6.39 11.74 -11.47
CA HIS A 399 5.37 10.73 -11.21
C HIS A 399 4.54 10.42 -12.47
N PHE A 400 4.13 9.16 -12.67
CA PHE A 400 3.38 8.78 -13.89
C PHE A 400 2.16 9.67 -14.13
N ASP A 401 1.32 9.87 -13.11
CA ASP A 401 0.12 10.71 -13.25
C ASP A 401 0.45 12.21 -13.46
N ALA A 402 1.63 12.68 -13.05
CA ALA A 402 2.05 14.07 -13.27
C ALA A 402 2.52 14.29 -14.72
N LEU A 403 3.24 13.31 -15.28
CA LEU A 403 3.70 13.33 -16.67
C LEU A 403 2.57 13.05 -17.67
N TYR A 404 1.67 12.12 -17.30
CA TYR A 404 0.59 11.62 -18.15
C TYR A 404 -0.77 11.78 -17.45
N PRO A 405 -1.26 13.03 -17.32
CA PRO A 405 -2.52 13.30 -16.63
C PRO A 405 -3.72 12.70 -17.38
N ILE A 406 -4.85 12.52 -16.70
CA ILE A 406 -6.09 12.03 -17.31
C ILE A 406 -6.61 12.97 -18.41
N ASP A 407 -7.20 12.37 -19.45
CA ASP A 407 -7.84 13.10 -20.54
C ASP A 407 -9.30 13.43 -20.21
N LEU A 408 -9.57 14.71 -19.93
CA LEU A 408 -10.94 15.22 -19.72
C LEU A 408 -11.70 15.46 -21.04
N SER A 409 -11.03 15.38 -22.18
CA SER A 409 -11.68 15.41 -23.50
C SER A 409 -12.18 14.04 -23.96
N TRP A 410 -11.94 12.98 -23.16
CA TRP A 410 -12.30 11.61 -23.48
C TRP A 410 -13.75 11.47 -23.96
N PRO A 411 -14.00 10.86 -25.13
CA PRO A 411 -15.33 10.71 -25.69
C PRO A 411 -16.14 9.64 -24.94
N ILE A 412 -17.35 10.01 -24.53
CA ILE A 412 -18.35 9.15 -23.86
C ILE A 412 -19.58 9.14 -24.75
N ARG A 413 -19.89 7.98 -25.33
CA ARG A 413 -21.15 7.78 -26.06
C ARG A 413 -22.28 7.74 -25.04
N THR A 414 -23.46 8.25 -25.36
CA THR A 414 -24.62 8.19 -24.45
C THR A 414 -25.80 7.42 -25.05
N GLU A 415 -25.66 6.91 -26.28
CA GLU A 415 -26.65 6.06 -26.95
C GLU A 415 -27.04 4.86 -26.07
N GLY A 416 -28.34 4.72 -25.77
CA GLY A 416 -28.90 3.72 -24.87
C GLY A 416 -28.93 4.13 -23.39
N THR A 417 -28.48 5.34 -23.06
CA THR A 417 -28.48 5.92 -21.70
C THR A 417 -28.97 7.38 -21.68
N GLU A 418 -29.55 7.85 -22.79
CA GLU A 418 -30.15 9.17 -22.90
C GLU A 418 -31.46 9.31 -22.11
N GLY A 419 -31.77 10.55 -21.69
CA GLY A 419 -32.96 10.87 -20.92
C GLY A 419 -32.66 11.18 -19.46
N ASP A 420 -33.68 11.07 -18.61
CA ASP A 420 -33.57 11.37 -17.19
C ASP A 420 -33.06 10.15 -16.43
N LEU A 421 -31.81 10.22 -15.95
CA LEU A 421 -31.19 9.23 -15.07
C LEU A 421 -31.03 9.81 -13.67
N THR A 422 -30.95 8.96 -12.66
CA THR A 422 -30.47 9.41 -11.36
C THR A 422 -28.97 9.77 -11.44
N ALA A 423 -28.51 10.67 -10.57
CA ALA A 423 -27.09 11.01 -10.47
C ALA A 423 -26.25 9.77 -10.12
N TYR A 424 -26.80 8.81 -9.39
CA TYR A 424 -26.15 7.53 -9.10
C TYR A 424 -25.99 6.66 -10.36
N GLU A 425 -27.04 6.49 -11.16
CA GLU A 425 -26.98 5.72 -12.41
C GLU A 425 -25.99 6.35 -13.39
N PHE A 426 -26.07 7.66 -13.57
CA PHE A 426 -25.16 8.36 -14.47
C PHE A 426 -23.71 8.30 -13.98
N ALA A 427 -23.45 8.45 -12.68
CA ALA A 427 -22.09 8.31 -12.13
C ALA A 427 -21.51 6.90 -12.31
N ASN A 428 -22.31 5.83 -12.14
CA ASN A 428 -21.86 4.47 -12.42
C ASN A 428 -21.61 4.23 -13.90
N TYR A 429 -22.44 4.81 -14.77
CA TYR A 429 -22.22 4.76 -16.21
C TYR A 429 -20.89 5.43 -16.60
N LEU A 430 -20.63 6.65 -16.12
CA LEU A 430 -19.34 7.31 -16.33
C LEU A 430 -18.19 6.44 -15.80
N LYS A 431 -18.35 5.81 -14.64
CA LYS A 431 -17.34 4.89 -14.09
C LYS A 431 -17.07 3.67 -14.98
N SER A 432 -18.05 3.17 -15.73
CA SER A 432 -17.87 2.06 -16.67
C SER A 432 -17.24 2.48 -18.00
N GLU A 433 -17.48 3.72 -18.43
CA GLU A 433 -16.99 4.25 -19.71
C GLU A 433 -15.61 4.91 -19.63
N LEU A 434 -15.24 5.45 -18.46
CA LEU A 434 -13.98 6.18 -18.30
C LEU A 434 -12.76 5.23 -18.30
N PRO A 435 -11.65 5.62 -18.96
CA PRO A 435 -10.40 4.85 -18.99
C PRO A 435 -9.53 5.05 -17.73
N TYR A 436 -9.99 5.87 -16.79
CA TYR A 436 -9.35 6.14 -15.51
C TYR A 436 -10.35 5.97 -14.36
N SER A 437 -9.82 5.86 -13.14
CA SER A 437 -10.65 5.67 -11.95
C SER A 437 -11.59 6.87 -11.74
N PHE A 438 -12.88 6.58 -11.60
CA PHE A 438 -13.87 7.53 -11.09
C PHE A 438 -14.43 7.00 -9.77
N ARG A 439 -14.09 7.71 -8.68
CA ARG A 439 -14.41 7.29 -7.32
C ARG A 439 -15.41 8.24 -6.69
N PHE A 440 -16.46 7.68 -6.11
CA PHE A 440 -17.49 8.42 -5.41
C PHE A 440 -18.02 7.64 -4.21
N GLN A 441 -18.47 8.35 -3.18
CA GLN A 441 -18.99 7.75 -1.95
C GLN A 441 -20.51 7.60 -2.04
N LEU A 442 -20.98 6.36 -1.90
CA LEU A 442 -22.37 6.07 -1.59
C LEU A 442 -22.61 6.44 -0.13
N ALA A 443 -23.55 7.35 0.15
CA ALA A 443 -24.00 7.56 1.52
C ALA A 443 -24.55 6.21 2.03
N LYS A 444 -23.88 5.60 3.02
CA LYS A 444 -24.42 4.39 3.66
C LYS A 444 -25.75 4.77 4.31
N ARG A 445 -26.85 4.14 3.90
CA ARG A 445 -28.06 4.08 4.72
C ARG A 445 -27.71 3.41 6.06
N ARG A 446 -27.43 4.20 7.10
CA ARG A 446 -27.54 3.76 8.49
C ARG A 446 -27.62 4.94 9.46
N ASN A 447 -28.84 5.14 9.96
CA ASN A 447 -29.18 5.67 11.29
C ASN A 447 -28.65 7.06 11.72
N SER A 448 -28.44 8.02 10.81
CA SER A 448 -28.50 9.44 11.22
C SER A 448 -29.79 10.06 10.67
N ILE A 449 -30.67 10.45 11.59
CA ILE A 449 -31.64 11.52 11.36
C ILE A 449 -30.77 12.76 11.17
N ASP A 450 -30.43 13.10 9.91
CA ASP A 450 -29.98 14.42 9.46
C ASP A 450 -29.75 14.36 7.94
N ASP A 451 -30.72 14.87 7.18
CA ASP A 451 -30.63 15.50 5.86
C ASP A 451 -29.53 14.99 4.88
N VAL A 452 -29.69 13.76 4.38
CA VAL A 452 -28.86 13.23 3.28
C VAL A 452 -29.74 13.05 2.04
N THR A 453 -29.69 14.01 1.11
CA THR A 453 -30.16 13.77 -0.27
C THR A 453 -29.40 12.57 -0.85
N SER A 454 -30.11 11.48 -1.19
CA SER A 454 -29.48 10.35 -1.88
C SER A 454 -29.13 10.77 -3.29
N LEU A 455 -28.05 10.23 -3.86
CA LEU A 455 -27.75 10.41 -5.29
C LEU A 455 -28.88 9.82 -6.18
N ASP A 456 -29.68 8.91 -5.63
CA ASP A 456 -30.88 8.36 -6.29
C ASP A 456 -32.03 9.37 -6.40
N ASP A 457 -32.04 10.42 -5.58
CA ASP A 457 -33.10 11.43 -5.55
C ASP A 457 -32.82 12.61 -6.50
N ILE A 458 -31.63 12.65 -7.10
CA ILE A 458 -31.17 13.73 -7.97
C ILE A 458 -31.29 13.27 -9.43
N SER A 459 -32.09 13.97 -10.23
CA SER A 459 -32.26 13.68 -11.65
C SER A 459 -31.25 14.45 -12.50
N VAL A 460 -30.63 13.76 -13.46
CA VAL A 460 -29.70 14.31 -14.45
C VAL A 460 -30.26 13.99 -15.84
N THR A 461 -30.54 15.02 -16.63
CA THR A 461 -30.95 14.83 -18.03
C THR A 461 -29.71 14.66 -18.91
N VAL A 462 -29.49 13.43 -19.38
CA VAL A 462 -28.36 13.06 -20.25
C VAL A 462 -28.76 13.25 -21.71
N PRO A 463 -28.04 14.08 -22.48
CA PRO A 463 -28.34 14.28 -23.90
C PRO A 463 -27.92 13.05 -24.72
N GLU A 464 -28.64 12.80 -25.81
CA GLU A 464 -28.28 11.79 -26.81
C GLU A 464 -27.02 12.22 -27.60
N GLY A 465 -26.17 11.25 -27.94
CA GLY A 465 -25.01 11.43 -28.81
C GLY A 465 -23.67 11.25 -28.11
N LEU A 466 -22.74 12.20 -28.33
CA LEU A 466 -21.37 12.13 -27.84
C LEU A 466 -21.09 13.26 -26.85
N LEU A 467 -20.62 12.90 -25.67
CA LEU A 467 -20.13 13.81 -24.65
C LEU A 467 -18.61 13.69 -24.52
N THR A 468 -17.97 14.74 -24.02
CA THR A 468 -16.63 14.60 -23.42
C THR A 468 -16.78 14.31 -21.94
N ALA A 469 -15.78 13.70 -21.31
CA ALA A 469 -15.75 13.51 -19.85
C ALA A 469 -15.97 14.85 -19.11
N ASP A 470 -15.34 15.94 -19.56
CA ASP A 470 -15.56 17.29 -19.04
C ASP A 470 -17.04 17.70 -19.07
N ARG A 471 -17.71 17.50 -20.21
CA ARG A 471 -19.12 17.86 -20.36
C ARG A 471 -20.03 16.98 -19.49
N ALA A 472 -19.72 15.69 -19.37
CA ALA A 472 -20.45 14.78 -18.50
C ALA A 472 -20.33 15.18 -17.02
N PHE A 473 -19.13 15.55 -16.55
CA PHE A 473 -18.95 16.03 -15.18
C PHE A 473 -19.64 17.37 -14.92
N ARG A 474 -19.68 18.28 -15.91
CA ARG A 474 -20.48 19.52 -15.80
C ARG A 474 -21.97 19.24 -15.63
N LEU A 475 -22.54 18.32 -16.42
CA LEU A 475 -23.95 17.94 -16.31
C LEU A 475 -24.26 17.36 -14.92
N LEU A 476 -23.41 16.44 -14.45
CA LEU A 476 -23.57 15.80 -13.15
C LEU A 476 -23.42 16.82 -12.00
N ALA A 477 -22.41 17.70 -12.04
CA ALA A 477 -22.21 18.73 -11.02
C ALA A 477 -23.36 19.75 -10.97
N ALA A 478 -23.88 20.17 -12.12
CA ALA A 478 -25.01 21.10 -12.20
C ALA A 478 -26.28 20.53 -11.57
N ALA A 479 -26.54 19.22 -11.74
CA ALA A 479 -27.69 18.56 -11.14
C ALA A 479 -27.56 18.39 -9.61
N MET A 480 -26.34 18.15 -9.11
CA MET A 480 -26.09 17.90 -7.67
C MET A 480 -26.00 19.18 -6.82
N GLY A 481 -25.71 20.33 -7.44
CA GLY A 481 -25.61 21.61 -6.76
C GLY A 481 -24.34 21.78 -5.90
N LYS A 482 -24.32 22.86 -5.09
CA LYS A 482 -23.09 23.37 -4.43
C LYS A 482 -22.52 22.51 -3.29
N GLN A 483 -23.30 21.58 -2.76
CA GLN A 483 -22.84 20.69 -1.68
C GLN A 483 -21.94 19.56 -2.18
N TRP A 484 -21.90 19.34 -3.49
CA TRP A 484 -21.11 18.31 -4.13
C TRP A 484 -19.98 18.94 -4.94
N GLN A 485 -18.83 18.29 -4.89
CA GLN A 485 -17.66 18.66 -5.66
C GLN A 485 -17.18 17.45 -6.45
N ILE A 486 -17.00 17.64 -7.76
CA ILE A 486 -16.23 16.72 -8.60
C ILE A 486 -14.85 17.32 -8.78
N SER A 487 -13.81 16.56 -8.44
CA SER A 487 -12.41 16.95 -8.56
C SER A 487 -11.69 16.04 -9.54
N ALA A 488 -11.30 16.57 -10.69
CA ALA A 488 -10.43 15.88 -11.63
C ALA A 488 -8.98 16.08 -11.17
N LEU A 489 -8.37 15.00 -10.68
CA LEU A 489 -6.96 14.93 -10.32
C LEU A 489 -6.13 14.39 -11.49
N ALA A 490 -4.82 14.55 -11.41
CA ALA A 490 -3.90 14.11 -12.46
C ALA A 490 -4.07 12.63 -12.84
N GLY A 491 -4.41 11.74 -11.88
CA GLY A 491 -4.57 10.30 -12.15
C GLY A 491 -5.99 9.73 -12.14
N GLN A 492 -6.98 10.48 -11.64
CA GLN A 492 -8.34 9.97 -11.37
C GLN A 492 -9.33 11.11 -11.13
N VAL A 493 -10.63 10.79 -11.10
CA VAL A 493 -11.70 11.72 -10.75
C VAL A 493 -12.37 11.31 -9.44
N LEU A 494 -12.65 12.31 -8.61
CA LEU A 494 -13.32 12.15 -7.32
C LEU A 494 -14.66 12.87 -7.34
N MET A 495 -15.66 12.33 -6.66
CA MET A 495 -16.93 13.00 -6.41
C MET A 495 -17.39 12.78 -4.97
N TYR A 496 -17.40 13.86 -4.19
CA TYR A 496 -17.71 13.86 -2.76
C TYR A 496 -18.57 15.07 -2.35
N ARG A 497 -19.23 14.95 -1.19
CA ARG A 497 -19.85 16.09 -0.50
C ARG A 497 -18.77 16.86 0.23
N GLU A 498 -18.22 17.87 -0.41
CA GLU A 498 -17.11 18.69 0.07
C GLU A 498 -17.31 20.13 -0.39
N GLU A 499 -17.00 21.09 0.47
CA GLU A 499 -17.13 22.51 0.15
C GLU A 499 -15.73 23.11 -0.04
N ASN A 500 -15.39 23.46 -1.29
CA ASN A 500 -14.16 24.16 -1.67
C ASN A 500 -12.85 23.44 -1.29
N LEU A 501 -12.85 22.11 -1.18
CA LEU A 501 -11.61 21.37 -0.89
C LEU A 501 -10.69 21.40 -2.10
N ARG A 502 -9.42 21.75 -1.90
CA ARG A 502 -8.39 21.74 -2.94
C ARG A 502 -7.47 20.55 -2.77
N TYR A 503 -7.23 19.84 -3.87
CA TYR A 503 -6.27 18.75 -3.97
C TYR A 503 -5.02 19.22 -4.73
N PRO A 504 -3.79 18.85 -4.28
CA PRO A 504 -2.56 19.31 -4.92
C PRO A 504 -2.42 18.88 -6.37
N SER A 505 -2.90 17.68 -6.73
CA SER A 505 -2.82 17.15 -8.09
C SER A 505 -4.03 17.52 -8.96
N ALA A 506 -4.89 18.45 -8.53
CA ALA A 506 -6.09 18.79 -9.27
C ALA A 506 -5.79 19.53 -10.57
N LEU A 507 -6.44 19.08 -11.64
CA LEU A 507 -6.49 19.71 -12.94
C LEU A 507 -7.71 20.63 -13.06
N ARG A 508 -8.86 20.20 -12.50
CA ARG A 508 -10.14 20.91 -12.64
C ARG A 508 -11.12 20.53 -11.53
N TYR A 509 -11.99 21.48 -11.19
CA TYR A 509 -13.09 21.29 -10.26
C TYR A 509 -14.43 21.63 -10.93
N TYR A 510 -15.46 20.86 -10.58
CA TYR A 510 -16.84 21.09 -11.01
C TYR A 510 -17.74 21.17 -9.76
N VAL A 511 -18.44 22.29 -9.60
CA VAL A 511 -19.35 22.55 -8.49
C VAL A 511 -20.53 23.34 -9.03
N ASP A 512 -21.74 22.79 -8.94
CA ASP A 512 -22.94 23.41 -9.52
C ASP A 512 -22.68 23.74 -11.02
N THR A 513 -23.11 24.90 -11.52
CA THR A 513 -22.81 25.38 -12.88
C THR A 513 -21.38 25.90 -13.06
N ASN A 514 -20.56 25.92 -12.00
CA ASN A 514 -19.21 26.49 -12.05
C ASN A 514 -18.16 25.42 -12.37
N THR A 515 -17.18 25.82 -13.18
CA THR A 515 -16.00 25.01 -13.47
C THR A 515 -14.76 25.85 -13.26
N LEU A 516 -13.78 25.31 -12.53
CA LEU A 516 -12.54 26.00 -12.20
C LEU A 516 -11.35 25.16 -12.61
N ASP A 517 -10.51 25.73 -13.49
CA ASP A 517 -9.21 25.16 -13.82
C ASP A 517 -8.24 25.32 -12.65
N ALA A 518 -7.39 24.32 -12.46
CA ALA A 518 -6.37 24.29 -11.43
C ALA A 518 -5.02 23.96 -12.03
N VAL A 519 -3.98 24.58 -11.48
CA VAL A 519 -2.59 24.25 -11.79
C VAL A 519 -2.11 23.29 -10.71
N PRO A 520 -1.75 22.04 -11.06
CA PRO A 520 -1.23 21.09 -10.09
C PRO A 520 0.03 21.60 -9.40
N ASP A 521 0.11 21.33 -8.09
CA ASP A 521 1.27 21.61 -7.23
C ASP A 521 2.10 20.33 -7.07
N PHE A 522 2.94 20.06 -8.07
CA PHE A 522 3.86 18.92 -8.07
C PHE A 522 5.16 19.26 -7.33
N GLN A 523 5.65 18.31 -6.53
CA GLN A 523 6.92 18.43 -5.85
C GLN A 523 8.06 18.38 -6.87
N GLN A 524 8.91 19.41 -6.89
CA GLN A 524 10.18 19.39 -7.64
C GLN A 524 11.22 18.59 -6.85
N ASP A 525 12.09 17.88 -7.56
CA ASP A 525 13.23 17.21 -6.92
C ASP A 525 14.31 18.26 -6.63
N ASP A 526 14.74 18.35 -5.37
CA ASP A 526 15.94 19.09 -5.01
C ASP A 526 17.14 18.28 -5.52
N PHE A 527 17.86 18.83 -6.51
CA PHE A 527 19.04 18.21 -7.13
C PHE A 527 20.25 18.09 -6.19
#